data_AF-A0A7X8AU92-F1
#
_entry.id   AF-A0A7X8AU92-F1
#
_cell.length_a   1.000
_cell.length_b   1.000
_cell.length_c   1.000
_cell.angle_alpha   90.00
_cell.angle_beta   90.00
_cell.angle_gamma   90.00
#
_symmetry.space_group_name_H-M   'P 1'
#
loop_
_entity.id
_entity.type
_entity.pdbx_description
1 polymer ?
#
loop_
_entity_poly.entity_id
_entity_poly.type
_entity_poly.pdbx_seq_one_letter_code
_entity_poly.pdbx_strand_id
1 'polypeptide(L)'
;MEYLENAFKFWGRHKLLIVPLFILICIMVFMGSPALNEISSVLNDMAEFGKETGVEDNVDLYGELVKIAPNTISLAYVVLLGLLLGIFILPATYGMIIKGYETGTTSLGSFFTSLKKYFAKFIPYFFGVLLFMAAVIVIYFLILIIFPFIYALSWQLGLVVFAGIIIASVIIVCLMFNVLNVWFIAVAWDGMKIFEGFFKAFELLKSYFWSSIGIAFSMGFLYVTIIALIGGALESIFVVSCIVRSFLLSIFAFVLMVFGFELYRDRTDKKTALEDYL
;
A
#
# COMPACT_ATOMS: atom_id res chain seq x y z
N MET A 1 16.35 5.94 11.44
CA MET A 1 15.70 7.27 11.45
C MET A 1 16.24 8.15 10.34
N GLU A 2 17.56 8.19 10.13
CA GLU A 2 18.21 8.96 9.05
C GLU A 2 17.59 8.75 7.65
N TYR A 3 17.37 7.51 7.21
CA TYR A 3 16.74 7.26 5.90
C TYR A 3 15.34 7.88 5.76
N LEU A 4 14.57 7.92 6.86
CA LEU A 4 13.22 8.51 6.85
C LEU A 4 13.32 10.04 6.82
N GLU A 5 14.25 10.63 7.57
CA GLU A 5 14.53 12.05 7.55
C GLU A 5 14.96 12.50 6.13
N ASN A 6 15.86 11.76 5.51
CA ASN A 6 16.31 12.01 4.14
C ASN A 6 15.15 11.90 3.14
N ALA A 7 14.24 10.94 3.33
CA ALA A 7 13.05 10.82 2.51
C ALA A 7 12.12 12.05 2.62
N PHE A 8 11.95 12.60 3.83
CA PHE A 8 11.22 13.85 4.04
C PHE A 8 11.94 15.06 3.45
N LYS A 9 13.27 15.16 3.59
CA LYS A 9 14.08 16.23 2.96
C LYS A 9 13.94 16.20 1.43
N PHE A 10 14.06 15.01 0.83
CA PHE A 10 13.87 14.82 -0.62
C PHE A 10 12.46 15.24 -1.07
N TRP A 11 11.42 14.80 -0.36
CA TRP A 11 10.05 15.22 -0.64
C TRP A 11 9.88 16.73 -0.50
N GLY A 12 10.44 17.34 0.55
CA GLY A 12 10.40 18.79 0.78
C GLY A 12 11.01 19.59 -0.36
N ARG A 13 12.06 19.07 -1.03
CA ARG A 13 12.68 19.69 -2.20
C ARG A 13 11.91 19.44 -3.49
N HIS A 14 11.32 18.25 -3.64
CA HIS A 14 10.68 17.80 -4.86
C HIS A 14 9.15 17.60 -4.71
N LYS A 15 8.49 18.55 -4.05
CA LYS A 15 7.06 18.46 -3.65
C LYS A 15 6.12 18.09 -4.79
N LEU A 16 6.40 18.56 -6.02
CA LEU A 16 5.53 18.32 -7.17
C LEU A 16 5.60 16.89 -7.72
N LEU A 17 6.60 16.09 -7.37
CA LEU A 17 6.70 14.70 -7.84
C LEU A 17 5.60 13.79 -7.31
N ILE A 18 4.90 14.21 -6.26
CA ILE A 18 3.75 13.49 -5.70
C ILE A 18 2.53 13.52 -6.63
N VAL A 19 2.43 14.51 -7.53
CA VAL A 19 1.18 14.79 -8.28
C VAL A 19 0.69 13.57 -9.07
N PRO A 20 1.53 12.81 -9.81
CA PRO A 20 1.05 11.63 -10.52
C PRO A 20 0.47 10.56 -9.59
N LEU A 21 1.14 10.30 -8.45
CA LEU A 21 0.61 9.39 -7.42
C LEU A 21 -0.68 9.90 -6.81
N PHE A 22 -0.77 11.22 -6.60
CA PHE A 22 -2.00 11.85 -6.12
C PHE A 22 -3.17 11.65 -7.08
N ILE A 23 -2.96 11.81 -8.39
CA ILE A 23 -4.01 11.55 -9.38
C ILE A 23 -4.47 10.09 -9.32
N LEU A 24 -3.51 9.14 -9.29
CA LEU A 24 -3.81 7.71 -9.17
C LEU A 24 -4.65 7.41 -7.91
N ILE A 25 -4.17 7.86 -6.76
CA ILE A 25 -4.81 7.59 -5.47
C ILE A 25 -6.16 8.30 -5.39
N CYS A 26 -6.27 9.53 -5.91
CA CYS A 26 -7.51 10.29 -5.96
C CYS A 26 -8.59 9.51 -6.71
N ILE A 27 -8.29 9.02 -7.91
CA ILE A 27 -9.23 8.20 -8.68
C ILE A 27 -9.65 6.95 -7.90
N MET A 28 -8.70 6.24 -7.30
CA MET A 28 -9.00 5.03 -6.52
C MET A 28 -9.86 5.30 -5.29
N VAL A 29 -9.57 6.37 -4.54
CA VAL A 29 -10.33 6.75 -3.35
C VAL A 29 -11.73 7.22 -3.74
N PHE A 30 -11.87 8.11 -4.73
CA PHE A 30 -13.18 8.60 -5.16
C PHE A 30 -14.11 7.47 -5.63
N MET A 31 -13.59 6.51 -6.38
CA MET A 31 -14.40 5.40 -6.89
C MET A 31 -14.59 4.28 -5.86
N GLY A 32 -13.62 4.06 -4.97
CA GLY A 32 -13.66 2.99 -3.96
C GLY A 32 -14.42 3.35 -2.69
N SER A 33 -14.44 4.63 -2.30
CA SER A 33 -15.05 5.08 -1.03
C SER A 33 -16.53 4.71 -0.89
N PRO A 34 -17.41 4.86 -1.90
CA PRO A 34 -18.82 4.46 -1.77
C PRO A 34 -18.99 2.98 -1.42
N ALA A 35 -18.31 2.09 -2.15
CA ALA A 35 -18.39 0.65 -1.92
C ALA A 35 -17.83 0.25 -0.55
N LEU A 36 -16.74 0.89 -0.09
CA LEU A 36 -16.18 0.65 1.24
C LEU A 36 -17.12 1.13 2.36
N ASN A 37 -17.79 2.27 2.17
CA ASN A 37 -18.73 2.79 3.16
C ASN A 37 -19.96 1.88 3.30
N GLU A 38 -20.48 1.35 2.20
CA GLU A 38 -21.59 0.39 2.23
C GLU A 38 -21.19 -0.95 2.86
N ILE A 39 -19.99 -1.46 2.58
CA ILE A 39 -19.47 -2.65 3.28
C ILE A 39 -19.33 -2.36 4.78
N SER A 40 -18.81 -1.18 5.14
CA SER A 40 -18.68 -0.78 6.53
C SER A 40 -20.04 -0.64 7.21
N SER A 41 -21.08 -0.15 6.53
CA SER A 41 -22.42 -0.06 7.11
C SER A 41 -23.00 -1.44 7.36
N VAL A 42 -22.90 -2.37 6.40
CA VAL A 42 -23.36 -3.76 6.60
C VAL A 42 -22.60 -4.42 7.76
N LEU A 43 -21.29 -4.22 7.87
CA LEU A 43 -20.51 -4.75 8.99
C LEU A 43 -20.91 -4.14 10.35
N ASN A 44 -21.22 -2.84 10.37
CA ASN A 44 -21.69 -2.17 11.58
C ASN A 44 -23.08 -2.67 11.98
N ASP A 45 -23.99 -2.84 11.01
CA ASP A 45 -25.32 -3.40 11.24
C ASP A 45 -25.20 -4.81 11.83
N MET A 46 -24.32 -5.66 11.28
CA MET A 46 -24.04 -7.00 11.82
C MET A 46 -23.48 -6.96 13.25
N ALA A 47 -22.63 -5.98 13.55
CA ALA A 47 -22.06 -5.80 14.89
C ALA A 47 -23.10 -5.28 15.91
N GLU A 48 -24.10 -4.51 15.47
CA GLU A 48 -25.21 -4.03 16.29
C GLU A 48 -26.26 -5.13 16.52
N PHE A 49 -26.58 -5.93 15.50
CA PHE A 49 -27.43 -7.12 15.65
C PHE A 49 -26.91 -8.08 16.72
N GLY A 50 -25.58 -8.28 16.78
CA GLY A 50 -24.95 -9.12 17.81
C GLY A 50 -25.03 -8.55 19.24
N LYS A 51 -25.33 -7.26 19.41
CA LYS A 51 -25.46 -6.60 20.72
C LYS A 51 -26.89 -6.52 21.23
N GLU A 52 -27.88 -6.37 20.35
CA GLU A 52 -29.26 -6.08 20.75
C GLU A 52 -30.10 -7.31 21.06
N THR A 53 -29.84 -8.46 20.44
CA THR A 53 -30.78 -9.60 20.56
C THR A 53 -30.49 -10.52 21.74
N GLY A 54 -29.25 -10.59 22.25
CA GLY A 54 -28.89 -11.52 23.34
C GLY A 54 -29.20 -13.00 23.04
N VAL A 55 -29.58 -13.31 21.80
CA VAL A 55 -30.01 -14.61 21.30
C VAL A 55 -29.00 -15.02 20.25
N GLU A 56 -28.41 -16.21 20.43
CA GLU A 56 -27.57 -16.92 19.46
C GLU A 56 -28.38 -17.37 18.22
N ASP A 57 -29.22 -16.49 17.66
CA ASP A 57 -29.94 -16.79 16.44
C ASP A 57 -28.94 -16.73 15.28
N ASN A 58 -28.95 -17.80 14.48
CA ASN A 58 -28.11 -17.99 13.31
C ASN A 58 -28.16 -16.73 12.43
N VAL A 59 -27.12 -15.88 12.52
CA VAL A 59 -26.88 -14.83 11.55
C VAL A 59 -26.89 -15.50 10.18
N ASP A 60 -27.85 -15.12 9.33
CA ASP A 60 -27.91 -15.60 7.95
C ASP A 60 -26.73 -14.99 7.18
N LEU A 61 -25.56 -15.61 7.37
CA LEU A 61 -24.31 -15.25 6.72
C LEU A 61 -24.47 -15.22 5.21
N TYR A 62 -25.35 -16.06 4.64
CA TYR A 62 -25.62 -16.04 3.21
C TYR A 62 -26.40 -14.79 2.81
N GLY A 63 -27.47 -14.45 3.53
CA GLY A 63 -28.23 -13.22 3.33
C GLY A 63 -27.38 -11.95 3.44
N GLU A 64 -26.45 -11.90 4.40
CA GLU A 64 -25.53 -10.76 4.56
C GLU A 64 -24.42 -10.72 3.48
N LEU A 65 -23.88 -11.87 3.07
CA LEU A 65 -22.92 -11.94 1.97
C LEU A 65 -23.51 -11.48 0.63
N VAL A 66 -24.80 -11.78 0.38
CA VAL A 66 -25.52 -11.32 -0.81
C VAL A 66 -25.64 -9.80 -0.84
N LYS A 67 -25.78 -9.13 0.31
CA LYS A 67 -25.80 -7.65 0.40
C LYS A 67 -24.43 -7.03 0.07
N ILE A 68 -23.34 -7.74 0.36
CA ILE A 68 -21.96 -7.27 0.11
C ILE A 68 -21.53 -7.54 -1.34
N ALA A 69 -22.09 -8.55 -2.01
CA ALA A 69 -21.68 -9.00 -3.34
C ALA A 69 -21.71 -7.93 -4.46
N PRO A 70 -22.70 -7.02 -4.55
CA PRO A 70 -22.66 -5.93 -5.54
C PRO A 70 -21.46 -4.99 -5.33
N ASN A 71 -21.10 -4.75 -4.07
CA ASN A 71 -20.00 -3.87 -3.69
C ASN A 71 -18.63 -4.50 -3.94
N THR A 72 -18.50 -5.82 -3.86
CA THR A 72 -17.25 -6.50 -4.24
C THR A 72 -16.97 -6.40 -5.74
N ILE A 73 -18.00 -6.44 -6.59
CA ILE A 73 -17.86 -6.22 -8.04
C ILE A 73 -17.40 -4.78 -8.32
N SER A 74 -18.01 -3.79 -7.66
CA SER A 74 -17.59 -2.38 -7.77
C SER A 74 -16.13 -2.20 -7.37
N LEU A 75 -15.71 -2.78 -6.24
CA LEU A 75 -14.30 -2.76 -5.81
C LEU A 75 -13.37 -3.42 -6.83
N ALA A 76 -13.77 -4.51 -7.46
CA ALA A 76 -12.97 -5.16 -8.49
C ALA A 76 -12.71 -4.21 -9.69
N TYR A 77 -13.70 -3.41 -10.10
CA TYR A 77 -13.50 -2.39 -11.14
C TYR A 77 -12.53 -1.30 -10.70
N VAL A 78 -12.63 -0.83 -9.46
CA VAL A 78 -11.69 0.17 -8.90
C VAL A 78 -10.27 -0.36 -8.87
N VAL A 79 -10.09 -1.62 -8.44
CA VAL A 79 -8.78 -2.30 -8.44
C VAL A 79 -8.24 -2.42 -9.86
N LEU A 80 -9.06 -2.85 -10.83
CA LEU A 80 -8.64 -2.99 -12.22
C LEU A 80 -8.22 -1.65 -12.83
N LEU A 81 -8.98 -0.58 -12.57
CA LEU A 81 -8.61 0.77 -13.00
C LEU A 81 -7.31 1.25 -12.33
N GLY A 82 -7.17 1.01 -11.02
CA GLY A 82 -5.97 1.32 -10.26
C GLY A 82 -4.73 0.62 -10.82
N LEU A 83 -4.87 -0.65 -11.22
CA LEU A 83 -3.81 -1.41 -11.88
C LEU A 83 -3.46 -0.81 -13.26
N LEU A 84 -4.47 -0.52 -14.09
CA LEU A 84 -4.25 0.07 -15.42
C LEU A 84 -3.53 1.43 -15.34
N LEU A 85 -3.95 2.31 -14.43
CA LEU A 85 -3.30 3.60 -14.22
C LEU A 85 -1.92 3.43 -13.57
N GLY A 86 -1.78 2.48 -12.63
CA GLY A 86 -0.55 2.17 -11.93
C GLY A 86 0.58 1.73 -12.88
N ILE A 87 0.25 1.01 -13.96
CA ILE A 87 1.20 0.61 -15.01
C ILE A 87 1.94 1.81 -15.64
N PHE A 88 1.31 2.98 -15.70
CA PHE A 88 1.94 4.19 -16.23
C PHE A 88 2.52 5.08 -15.13
N ILE A 89 1.77 5.26 -14.03
CA ILE A 89 2.12 6.24 -13.01
C ILE A 89 3.29 5.77 -12.13
N LEU A 90 3.32 4.49 -11.75
CA LEU A 90 4.36 3.95 -10.88
C LEU A 90 5.75 4.02 -11.55
N PRO A 91 6.01 3.44 -12.74
CA PRO A 91 7.35 3.49 -13.33
C PRO A 91 7.82 4.92 -13.62
N ALA A 92 6.91 5.82 -13.99
CA ALA A 92 7.23 7.22 -14.16
C ALA A 92 7.67 7.85 -12.83
N THR A 93 6.95 7.58 -11.74
CA THR A 93 7.28 8.11 -10.40
C THR A 93 8.63 7.61 -9.91
N TYR A 94 8.89 6.30 -9.97
CA TYR A 94 10.21 5.75 -9.66
C TYR A 94 11.31 6.36 -10.53
N GLY A 95 11.07 6.54 -11.83
CA GLY A 95 12.04 7.15 -12.73
C GLY A 95 12.34 8.62 -12.42
N MET A 96 11.33 9.39 -12.00
CA MET A 96 11.53 10.78 -11.56
C MET A 96 12.34 10.85 -10.26
N ILE A 97 12.14 9.90 -9.34
CA ILE A 97 12.93 9.78 -8.11
C ILE A 97 14.38 9.43 -8.44
N ILE A 98 14.61 8.41 -9.29
CA ILE A 98 15.95 8.03 -9.76
C ILE A 98 16.65 9.24 -10.39
N LYS A 99 15.97 9.97 -11.27
CA LYS A 99 16.53 11.18 -11.88
C LYS A 99 16.89 12.24 -10.83
N GLY A 100 16.07 12.39 -9.78
CA GLY A 100 16.38 13.25 -8.63
C GLY A 100 17.70 12.86 -7.98
N TYR A 101 17.92 11.57 -7.70
CA TYR A 101 19.17 11.05 -7.13
C TYR A 101 20.39 11.15 -8.08
N GLU A 102 20.20 10.89 -9.37
CA GLU A 102 21.27 10.92 -10.37
C GLU A 102 21.73 12.34 -10.71
N THR A 103 20.82 13.32 -10.72
CA THR A 103 21.09 14.66 -11.28
C THR A 103 20.86 15.82 -10.31
N GLY A 104 20.35 15.56 -9.10
CA GLY A 104 20.00 16.59 -8.10
C GLY A 104 18.82 17.49 -8.49
N THR A 105 18.29 17.35 -9.72
CA THR A 105 17.18 18.16 -10.23
C THR A 105 16.17 17.30 -10.97
N THR A 106 14.90 17.42 -10.58
CA THR A 106 13.81 16.68 -11.22
C THR A 106 12.52 17.47 -11.07
N SER A 107 11.64 17.33 -12.06
CA SER A 107 10.38 18.08 -12.16
C SER A 107 9.32 17.24 -12.86
N LEU A 108 8.07 17.69 -12.82
CA LEU A 108 6.96 17.04 -13.51
C LEU A 108 7.17 16.89 -15.02
N GLY A 109 7.91 17.80 -15.65
CA GLY A 109 8.26 17.69 -17.08
C GLY A 109 9.09 16.45 -17.41
N SER A 110 9.72 15.82 -16.41
CA SER A 110 10.46 14.57 -16.60
C SER A 110 9.58 13.32 -16.62
N PHE A 111 8.28 13.44 -16.34
CA PHE A 111 7.35 12.30 -16.23
C PHE A 111 7.39 11.38 -17.46
N PHE A 112 7.19 11.91 -18.67
CA PHE A 112 7.15 11.09 -19.88
C PHE A 112 8.52 10.49 -20.23
N THR A 113 9.60 11.21 -19.96
CA THR A 113 10.97 10.70 -20.18
C THR A 113 11.28 9.55 -19.22
N SER A 114 10.90 9.70 -17.95
CA SER A 114 11.00 8.65 -16.93
C SER A 114 10.14 7.44 -17.28
N LEU A 115 8.88 7.67 -17.68
CA LEU A 115 7.99 6.62 -18.15
C LEU A 115 8.63 5.83 -19.28
N LYS A 116 9.07 6.49 -20.35
CA LYS A 116 9.69 5.83 -21.51
C LYS A 116 10.91 4.98 -21.14
N LYS A 117 11.74 5.45 -20.21
CA LYS A 117 12.95 4.75 -19.77
C LYS A 117 12.65 3.50 -18.93
N TYR A 118 11.65 3.54 -18.06
CA TYR A 118 11.41 2.48 -17.07
C TYR A 118 10.17 1.61 -17.34
N PHE A 119 9.30 2.00 -18.26
CA PHE A 119 8.07 1.27 -18.58
C PHE A 119 8.32 -0.19 -18.96
N ALA A 120 9.27 -0.45 -19.87
CA ALA A 120 9.58 -1.82 -20.30
C ALA A 120 10.10 -2.70 -19.16
N LYS A 121 10.86 -2.13 -18.22
CA LYS A 121 11.35 -2.84 -17.02
C LYS A 121 10.23 -3.08 -16.01
N PHE A 122 9.21 -2.22 -15.99
CA PHE A 122 8.08 -2.32 -15.08
C PHE A 122 7.10 -3.41 -15.48
N ILE A 123 6.90 -3.66 -16.78
CA ILE A 123 5.97 -4.71 -17.26
C ILE A 123 6.22 -6.07 -16.57
N PRO A 124 7.43 -6.66 -16.60
CA PRO A 124 7.60 -7.97 -16.02
C PRO A 124 7.72 -7.95 -14.49
N TYR A 125 8.15 -6.82 -13.90
CA TYR A 125 8.00 -6.59 -12.46
C TYR A 125 6.52 -6.63 -12.04
N PHE A 126 5.65 -5.96 -12.79
CA PHE A 126 4.21 -5.89 -12.54
C PHE A 126 3.55 -7.27 -12.60
N PHE A 127 3.90 -8.10 -13.59
CA PHE A 127 3.45 -9.50 -13.60
C PHE A 127 3.94 -10.30 -12.39
N GLY A 128 5.17 -10.04 -11.94
CA GLY A 128 5.71 -10.62 -10.71
C GLY A 128 4.91 -10.20 -9.47
N VAL A 129 4.54 -8.92 -9.36
CA VAL A 129 3.67 -8.42 -8.29
C VAL A 129 2.29 -9.10 -8.34
N LEU A 130 1.67 -9.21 -9.51
CA LEU A 130 0.37 -9.87 -9.66
C LEU A 130 0.40 -11.34 -9.23
N LEU A 131 1.44 -12.08 -9.63
CA LEU A 131 1.63 -13.48 -9.22
C LEU A 131 1.77 -13.59 -7.69
N PHE A 132 2.50 -12.66 -7.08
CA PHE A 132 2.65 -12.62 -5.63
C PHE A 132 1.33 -12.29 -4.92
N MET A 133 0.56 -11.32 -5.42
CA MET A 133 -0.76 -11.00 -4.88
C MET A 133 -1.71 -12.20 -4.97
N ALA A 134 -1.70 -12.93 -6.09
CA ALA A 134 -2.50 -14.15 -6.25
C ALA A 134 -2.13 -15.22 -5.20
N ALA A 135 -0.83 -15.43 -4.94
CA ALA A 135 -0.38 -16.36 -3.91
C ALA A 135 -0.86 -15.94 -2.50
N VAL A 136 -0.78 -14.65 -2.18
CA VAL A 136 -1.28 -14.10 -0.91
C VAL A 136 -2.78 -14.31 -0.75
N ILE A 137 -3.57 -14.04 -1.81
CA ILE A 137 -5.02 -14.27 -1.80
C ILE A 137 -5.34 -15.74 -1.52
N VAL A 138 -4.63 -16.68 -2.14
CA VAL A 138 -4.81 -18.12 -1.89
C VAL A 138 -4.53 -18.47 -0.43
N ILE A 139 -3.47 -17.92 0.18
CA ILE A 139 -3.16 -18.17 1.60
C ILE A 139 -4.28 -17.65 2.51
N TYR A 140 -4.76 -16.43 2.28
CA TYR A 140 -5.88 -15.88 3.07
C TYR A 140 -7.17 -16.68 2.87
N PHE A 141 -7.45 -17.13 1.66
CA PHE A 141 -8.61 -17.97 1.38
C PHE A 141 -8.55 -19.31 2.15
N LEU A 142 -7.37 -19.94 2.21
CA LEU A 142 -7.17 -21.14 3.03
C LEU A 142 -7.38 -20.87 4.53
N ILE A 143 -6.87 -19.74 5.03
CA ILE A 143 -7.07 -19.33 6.44
C ILE A 143 -8.56 -19.14 6.74
N LEU A 144 -9.30 -18.48 5.84
CA LEU A 144 -10.75 -18.27 5.99
C LEU A 144 -11.55 -19.58 6.04
N ILE A 145 -11.12 -20.61 5.30
CA ILE A 145 -11.76 -21.95 5.35
C ILE A 145 -11.47 -22.65 6.67
N ILE A 146 -10.24 -22.54 7.19
CA ILE A 146 -9.83 -23.25 8.42
C ILE A 146 -10.43 -22.59 9.68
N PHE A 147 -10.61 -21.27 9.65
CA PHE A 147 -10.99 -20.49 10.83
C PHE A 147 -12.31 -20.93 11.51
N PRO A 148 -13.42 -21.20 10.79
CA PRO A 148 -14.67 -21.69 11.39
C PRO A 148 -14.49 -22.99 12.18
N PHE A 149 -13.64 -23.90 11.71
CA PHE A 149 -13.37 -25.16 12.40
C PHE A 149 -12.65 -24.95 13.74
N ILE A 150 -11.70 -24.00 13.78
CA ILE A 150 -11.00 -23.64 15.03
C ILE A 150 -11.98 -23.00 16.02
N TYR A 151 -12.83 -22.09 15.53
CA TYR A 151 -13.83 -21.42 16.36
C TYR A 151 -14.85 -22.42 16.95
N ALA A 152 -15.27 -23.42 16.16
CA ALA A 152 -16.18 -24.48 16.60
C ALA A 152 -15.57 -25.38 17.70
N LEU A 153 -14.25 -25.55 17.75
CA LEU A 153 -13.58 -26.33 18.80
C LEU A 153 -13.55 -25.57 20.13
N SER A 154 -13.20 -24.28 20.10
CA SER A 154 -13.20 -23.40 21.28
C SER A 154 -13.23 -21.94 20.83
N TRP A 155 -14.22 -21.19 21.31
CA TRP A 155 -14.35 -19.77 20.98
C TRP A 155 -13.16 -18.94 21.49
N GLN A 156 -12.60 -19.28 22.66
CA GLN A 156 -11.41 -18.61 23.21
C GLN A 156 -10.18 -18.85 22.33
N LEU A 157 -9.98 -20.09 21.87
CA LEU A 157 -8.90 -20.43 20.95
C LEU A 157 -9.08 -19.69 19.61
N GLY A 158 -10.32 -19.64 19.11
CA GLY A 158 -10.68 -18.89 17.91
C GLY A 158 -10.27 -17.42 18.00
N LEU A 159 -10.57 -16.74 19.11
CA LEU A 159 -10.19 -15.34 19.31
C LEU A 159 -8.67 -15.12 19.35
N VAL A 160 -7.93 -15.98 20.05
CA VAL A 160 -6.46 -15.89 20.12
C VAL A 160 -5.84 -16.08 18.73
N VAL A 161 -6.30 -17.08 17.98
CA VAL A 161 -5.85 -17.32 16.60
C VAL A 161 -6.21 -16.15 15.69
N PHE A 162 -7.42 -15.60 15.81
CA PHE A 162 -7.85 -14.44 15.03
C PHE A 162 -6.97 -13.22 15.26
N ALA A 163 -6.69 -12.88 16.53
CA ALA A 163 -5.80 -11.79 16.89
C ALA A 163 -4.37 -12.02 16.33
N GLY A 164 -3.87 -13.25 16.42
CA GLY A 164 -2.58 -13.64 15.85
C GLY A 164 -2.53 -13.45 14.33
N ILE A 165 -3.59 -13.84 13.61
CA ILE A 165 -3.70 -13.64 12.16
C ILE A 165 -3.68 -12.15 11.80
N ILE A 166 -4.42 -11.29 12.53
CA ILE A 166 -4.42 -9.84 12.28
C ILE A 166 -3.01 -9.26 12.44
N ILE A 167 -2.31 -9.58 13.54
CA ILE A 167 -0.95 -9.10 13.79
C ILE A 167 0.00 -9.57 12.68
N ALA A 168 -0.04 -10.86 12.34
CA ALA A 168 0.76 -11.42 11.26
C ALA A 168 0.47 -10.75 9.91
N SER A 169 -0.80 -10.46 9.63
CA SER A 169 -1.24 -9.79 8.40
C SER A 169 -0.64 -8.39 8.29
N VAL A 170 -0.68 -7.60 9.37
CA VAL A 170 -0.09 -6.25 9.41
C VAL A 170 1.43 -6.31 9.16
N ILE A 171 2.12 -7.25 9.80
CA ILE A 171 3.57 -7.46 9.63
C ILE A 171 3.89 -7.83 8.18
N ILE A 172 3.17 -8.79 7.61
CA ILE A 172 3.37 -9.26 6.23
C ILE A 172 3.11 -8.11 5.25
N VAL A 173 2.02 -7.35 5.42
CA VAL A 173 1.69 -6.22 4.53
C VAL A 173 2.78 -5.15 4.57
N CYS A 174 3.26 -4.77 5.76
CA CYS A 174 4.34 -3.79 5.92
C CYS A 174 5.64 -4.29 5.28
N LEU A 175 6.01 -5.56 5.50
CA LEU A 175 7.18 -6.16 4.91
C LEU A 175 7.07 -6.18 3.38
N MET A 176 5.94 -6.66 2.87
CA MET A 176 5.72 -6.81 1.42
C MET A 176 5.70 -5.45 0.73
N PHE A 177 5.07 -4.44 1.29
CA PHE A 177 5.12 -3.08 0.74
C PHE A 177 6.57 -2.64 0.51
N ASN A 178 7.43 -2.80 1.51
CA ASN A 178 8.84 -2.43 1.42
C ASN A 178 9.62 -3.32 0.42
N VAL A 179 9.39 -4.63 0.42
CA VAL A 179 10.01 -5.57 -0.53
C VAL A 179 9.65 -5.19 -1.95
N LEU A 180 8.37 -4.97 -2.25
CA LEU A 180 7.91 -4.63 -3.60
C LEU A 180 8.49 -3.29 -4.05
N ASN A 181 8.62 -2.32 -3.14
CA ASN A 181 9.23 -1.03 -3.41
C ASN A 181 10.72 -1.18 -3.77
N VAL A 182 11.52 -1.80 -2.89
CA VAL A 182 12.96 -2.02 -3.11
C VAL A 182 13.23 -2.93 -4.31
N TRP A 183 12.36 -3.89 -4.59
CA TRP A 183 12.46 -4.77 -5.74
C TRP A 183 12.44 -3.99 -7.05
N PHE A 184 11.50 -3.06 -7.21
CA PHE A 184 11.48 -2.25 -8.42
C PHE A 184 12.68 -1.30 -8.49
N ILE A 185 13.14 -0.77 -7.35
CA ILE A 185 14.34 0.07 -7.30
C ILE A 185 15.56 -0.68 -7.83
N ALA A 186 15.78 -1.93 -7.41
CA ALA A 186 16.88 -2.77 -7.89
C ALA A 186 16.80 -3.02 -9.42
N VAL A 187 15.61 -3.34 -9.93
CA VAL A 187 15.39 -3.57 -11.36
C VAL A 187 15.55 -2.28 -12.19
N ALA A 188 14.99 -1.18 -11.70
CA ALA A 188 15.00 0.10 -12.39
C ALA A 188 16.39 0.73 -12.38
N TRP A 189 16.99 0.88 -11.20
CA TRP A 189 18.21 1.64 -10.99
C TRP A 189 19.49 0.86 -11.33
N ASP A 190 19.53 -0.44 -11.06
CA ASP A 190 20.70 -1.30 -11.40
C ASP A 190 20.52 -2.13 -12.66
N GLY A 191 19.31 -2.16 -13.23
CA GLY A 191 19.06 -3.00 -14.40
C GLY A 191 19.17 -4.49 -14.10
N MET A 192 19.03 -4.88 -12.83
CA MET A 192 18.99 -6.29 -12.43
C MET A 192 17.81 -7.01 -13.12
N LYS A 193 17.97 -8.31 -13.37
CA LYS A 193 16.83 -9.12 -13.82
C LYS A 193 15.79 -9.20 -12.70
N ILE A 194 14.54 -9.47 -13.07
CA ILE A 194 13.39 -9.44 -12.16
C ILE A 194 13.62 -10.30 -10.92
N PHE A 195 14.01 -11.57 -11.07
CA PHE A 195 14.24 -12.46 -9.92
C PHE A 195 15.49 -12.10 -9.13
N GLU A 196 16.56 -11.66 -9.80
CA GLU A 196 17.78 -11.21 -9.14
C GLU A 196 17.48 -9.98 -8.25
N GLY A 197 16.73 -9.01 -8.77
CA GLY A 197 16.27 -7.84 -8.02
C GLY A 197 15.32 -8.19 -6.86
N PHE A 198 14.48 -9.21 -7.02
CA PHE A 198 13.57 -9.68 -5.97
C PHE A 198 14.35 -10.26 -4.79
N PHE A 199 15.26 -11.19 -5.07
CA PHE A 199 16.10 -11.78 -4.02
C PHE A 199 16.99 -10.72 -3.37
N LYS A 200 17.48 -9.74 -4.14
CA LYS A 200 18.26 -8.64 -3.58
C LYS A 200 17.43 -7.77 -2.63
N ALA A 201 16.19 -7.43 -3.00
CA ALA A 201 15.29 -6.69 -2.13
C ALA A 201 15.00 -7.42 -0.82
N PHE A 202 14.77 -8.74 -0.89
CA PHE A 202 14.60 -9.58 0.30
C PHE A 202 15.84 -9.64 1.18
N GLU A 203 17.01 -9.87 0.60
CA GLU A 203 18.29 -9.92 1.31
C GLU A 203 18.53 -8.59 2.06
N LEU A 204 18.32 -7.47 1.37
CA LEU A 204 18.51 -6.14 1.93
C LEU A 204 17.55 -5.89 3.10
N LEU A 205 16.26 -6.14 2.90
CA LEU A 205 15.25 -5.89 3.94
C LEU A 205 15.32 -6.84 5.12
N LYS A 206 15.89 -8.04 4.95
CA LYS A 206 16.15 -8.96 6.07
C LYS A 206 17.04 -8.32 7.14
N SER A 207 18.04 -7.55 6.74
CA SER A 207 18.95 -6.86 7.67
C SER A 207 18.30 -5.68 8.41
N TYR A 208 17.24 -5.10 7.85
CA TYR A 208 16.48 -3.97 8.43
C TYR A 208 15.04 -4.33 8.76
N PHE A 209 14.75 -5.61 8.98
CA PHE A 209 13.39 -6.13 9.05
C PHE A 209 12.48 -5.31 9.97
N TRP A 210 12.88 -5.16 11.23
CA TRP A 210 12.11 -4.44 12.24
C TRP A 210 12.02 -2.93 11.97
N SER A 211 13.09 -2.33 11.47
CA SER A 211 13.09 -0.88 11.16
C SER A 211 12.19 -0.57 9.96
N SER A 212 12.22 -1.42 8.94
CA SER A 212 11.41 -1.26 7.73
C SER A 212 9.91 -1.46 8.01
N ILE A 213 9.58 -2.49 8.79
CA ILE A 213 8.21 -2.70 9.27
C ILE A 213 7.76 -1.55 10.17
N GLY A 214 8.60 -1.14 11.13
CA GLY A 214 8.28 -0.07 12.07
C GLY A 214 7.97 1.25 11.36
N ILE A 215 8.73 1.60 10.32
CA ILE A 215 8.50 2.83 9.54
C ILE A 215 7.23 2.73 8.71
N ALA A 216 7.02 1.64 7.96
CA ALA A 216 5.79 1.45 7.19
C ALA A 216 4.54 1.44 8.07
N PHE A 217 4.61 0.74 9.21
CA PHE A 217 3.54 0.71 10.21
C PHE A 217 3.29 2.10 10.79
N SER A 218 4.33 2.83 11.21
CA SER A 218 4.19 4.17 11.79
C SER A 218 3.57 5.16 10.79
N MET A 219 3.97 5.10 9.52
CA MET A 219 3.41 5.94 8.46
C MET A 219 1.94 5.60 8.19
N GLY A 220 1.58 4.32 8.16
CA GLY A 220 0.19 3.88 8.05
C GLY A 220 -0.65 4.28 9.25
N PHE A 221 -0.11 4.14 10.46
CA PHE A 221 -0.76 4.53 11.70
C PHE A 221 -1.00 6.04 11.78
N LEU A 222 0.00 6.85 11.39
CA LEU A 222 -0.13 8.31 11.29
C LEU A 222 -1.22 8.70 10.28
N TYR A 223 -1.25 8.05 9.11
CA TYR A 223 -2.31 8.27 8.13
C TYR A 223 -3.71 8.03 8.74
N VAL A 224 -3.93 6.86 9.34
CA VAL A 224 -5.23 6.51 9.94
C VAL A 224 -5.60 7.48 11.05
N THR A 225 -4.64 7.85 11.90
CA THR A 225 -4.87 8.78 13.02
C THR A 225 -5.25 10.17 12.53
N ILE A 226 -4.54 10.71 11.53
CA ILE A 226 -4.87 12.02 10.94
C ILE A 226 -6.26 12.00 10.31
N ILE A 227 -6.59 10.94 9.56
CA ILE A 227 -7.92 10.81 8.97
C ILE A 227 -9.02 10.67 10.03
N ALA A 228 -8.78 9.93 11.12
CA ALA A 228 -9.73 9.83 12.21
C ALA A 228 -9.96 11.17 12.92
N LEU A 229 -8.89 11.95 13.14
CA LEU A 229 -8.97 13.26 13.79
C LEU A 229 -9.74 14.29 12.95
N ILE A 230 -9.57 14.27 11.63
CA ILE A 230 -10.21 15.24 10.73
C ILE A 230 -11.55 14.70 10.18
N GLY A 231 -11.79 13.40 10.29
CA GLY A 231 -12.94 12.67 9.70
C GLY A 231 -14.29 13.24 10.12
N GLY A 232 -14.49 13.51 11.41
CA GLY A 232 -15.76 14.03 11.92
C GLY A 232 -16.18 15.38 11.32
N ALA A 233 -15.23 16.21 10.84
CA ALA A 233 -15.53 17.48 10.19
C ALA A 233 -15.59 17.38 8.66
N LEU A 234 -14.86 16.43 8.06
CA LEU A 234 -14.77 16.28 6.60
C LEU A 234 -15.81 15.34 6.00
N GLU A 235 -16.37 14.43 6.79
CA GLU A 235 -17.38 13.47 6.32
C GLU A 235 -18.66 14.13 5.80
N SER A 236 -18.96 15.36 6.24
CA SER A 236 -20.10 16.13 5.73
C SER A 236 -19.95 16.54 4.26
N ILE A 237 -18.73 16.56 3.71
CA ILE A 237 -18.49 16.91 2.30
C ILE A 237 -17.64 15.82 1.65
N PHE A 238 -18.31 14.86 1.00
CA PHE A 238 -17.69 13.70 0.35
C PHE A 238 -16.45 14.07 -0.49
N VAL A 239 -16.58 15.06 -1.39
CA VAL A 239 -15.51 15.47 -2.30
C VAL A 239 -14.27 15.96 -1.55
N VAL A 240 -14.44 16.79 -0.52
CA VAL A 240 -13.32 17.33 0.27
C VAL A 240 -12.66 16.21 1.06
N SER A 241 -13.44 15.30 1.66
CA SER A 241 -12.93 14.13 2.37
C SER A 241 -12.07 13.26 1.46
N CYS A 242 -12.54 12.93 0.25
CA CYS A 242 -11.79 12.13 -0.72
C CYS A 242 -10.48 12.81 -1.14
N ILE A 243 -10.49 14.13 -1.41
CA ILE A 243 -9.28 14.88 -1.79
C ILE A 243 -8.24 14.85 -0.67
N VAL A 244 -8.64 15.14 0.57
CA VAL A 244 -7.73 15.18 1.72
C VAL A 244 -7.14 13.79 2.01
N ARG A 245 -7.98 12.74 2.03
CA ARG A 245 -7.55 11.35 2.19
C ARG A 245 -6.53 10.96 1.12
N SER A 246 -6.82 11.31 -0.14
CA SER A 246 -5.94 10.99 -1.27
C SER A 246 -4.61 11.72 -1.19
N PHE A 247 -4.63 13.00 -0.82
CA PHE A 247 -3.43 13.81 -0.69
C PHE A 247 -2.52 13.27 0.40
N LEU A 248 -3.07 12.99 1.60
CA LEU A 248 -2.32 12.43 2.70
C LEU A 248 -1.74 11.06 2.34
N LEU A 249 -2.55 10.14 1.82
CA LEU A 249 -2.09 8.81 1.41
C LEU A 249 -0.97 8.89 0.36
N SER A 250 -1.04 9.85 -0.56
CA SER A 250 0.01 10.08 -1.55
C SER A 250 1.32 10.54 -0.94
N ILE A 251 1.28 11.37 0.11
CA ILE A 251 2.50 11.81 0.82
C ILE A 251 3.14 10.61 1.48
N PHE A 252 2.37 9.82 2.22
CA PHE A 252 2.89 8.64 2.91
C PHE A 252 3.47 7.62 1.91
N ALA A 253 2.75 7.33 0.83
CA ALA A 253 3.23 6.42 -0.22
C ALA A 253 4.52 6.94 -0.88
N PHE A 254 4.59 8.24 -1.20
CA PHE A 254 5.76 8.86 -1.80
C PHE A 254 6.97 8.83 -0.86
N VAL A 255 6.80 9.22 0.40
CA VAL A 255 7.89 9.20 1.39
C VAL A 255 8.37 7.77 1.62
N LEU A 256 7.47 6.78 1.68
CA LEU A 256 7.89 5.38 1.79
C LEU A 256 8.61 4.87 0.53
N MET A 257 8.21 5.32 -0.66
CA MET A 257 8.96 5.08 -1.91
C MET A 257 10.39 5.58 -1.80
N VAL A 258 10.57 6.86 -1.44
CA VAL A 258 11.88 7.49 -1.28
C VAL A 258 12.69 6.85 -0.15
N PHE A 259 12.06 6.45 0.96
CA PHE A 259 12.72 5.68 2.01
C PHE A 259 13.32 4.37 1.48
N GLY A 260 12.62 3.67 0.59
CA GLY A 260 13.17 2.50 -0.10
C GLY A 260 14.40 2.83 -0.95
N PHE A 261 14.42 4.01 -1.59
CA PHE A 261 15.58 4.48 -2.35
C PHE A 261 16.79 4.80 -1.46
N GLU A 262 16.57 5.49 -0.34
CA GLU A 262 17.61 5.77 0.66
C GLU A 262 18.24 4.48 1.19
N LEU A 263 17.38 3.54 1.58
CA LEU A 263 17.81 2.24 2.09
C LEU A 263 18.60 1.44 1.04
N TYR A 264 18.15 1.48 -0.22
CA TYR A 264 18.83 0.79 -1.32
C TYR A 264 20.18 1.42 -1.65
N ARG A 265 20.23 2.75 -1.74
CA ARG A 265 21.42 3.54 -2.07
C ARG A 265 22.56 3.27 -1.10
N ASP A 266 22.28 3.36 0.20
CA ASP A 266 23.25 3.18 1.27
C ASP A 266 23.91 1.80 1.22
N ARG A 267 23.16 0.76 0.82
CA ARG A 267 23.66 -0.62 0.75
C ARG A 267 24.27 -1.04 -0.56
N THR A 268 24.18 -0.19 -1.59
CA THR A 268 24.78 -0.43 -2.89
C THR A 268 25.91 0.55 -3.19
N ASP A 269 26.33 1.35 -2.20
CA ASP A 269 27.36 2.40 -2.31
C ASP A 269 27.15 3.30 -3.53
N LYS A 270 25.89 3.56 -3.87
CA LYS A 270 25.57 4.38 -5.02
C LYS A 270 25.90 5.84 -4.75
N LYS A 271 26.92 6.32 -5.45
CA LYS A 271 27.23 7.75 -5.52
C LYS A 271 26.03 8.49 -6.08
N THR A 272 25.59 9.51 -5.34
CA THR A 272 24.46 10.35 -5.76
C THR A 272 24.89 11.79 -5.85
N ALA A 273 24.30 12.54 -6.79
CA ALA A 273 24.47 14.00 -6.85
C ALA A 273 23.82 14.70 -5.63
N LEU A 274 23.17 13.94 -4.75
CA LEU A 274 22.56 14.38 -3.49
C LEU A 274 23.51 14.33 -2.29
N GLU A 275 24.74 13.78 -2.41
CA GLU A 275 25.71 13.75 -1.30
C GLU A 275 26.06 15.16 -0.77
N ASP A 276 25.97 16.20 -1.60
CA ASP A 276 26.20 17.59 -1.19
C ASP A 276 24.96 18.25 -0.52
N TYR A 277 23.85 17.52 -0.30
CA TYR A 277 22.54 18.13 0.02
C TYR A 277 21.66 17.40 1.07
N LEU A 278 22.11 16.28 1.66
CA LEU A 278 21.41 15.58 2.76
C LEU A 278 22.05 15.92 4.12
#